data_AF-A0A5K1FVJ6-F1
#
_entry.id   AF-A0A5K1FVJ6-F1
#
_cell.length_a   1.000
_cell.length_b   1.000
_cell.length_c   1.000
_cell.angle_alpha   90.00
_cell.angle_beta   90.00
_cell.angle_gamma   90.00
#
_symmetry.space_group_name_H-M   'P 1'
#
loop_
_entity.id
_entity.type
_entity.pdbx_description
1 polymer ?
#
loop_
_entity_poly.entity_id
_entity_poly.type
_entity_poly.pdbx_seq_one_letter_code
_entity_poly.pdbx_strand_id
1 'polypeptide(L)' 'LQRCGKSCRLRWTNYLRPDLKHGEFSEAEEQAIVKLHSVVGNRQFNALRSSS' A
#
# COMPACT_ATOMS: atom_id res chain seq x y z
N LEU A 1 9.24 -2.83 -23.37
CA LEU A 1 8.33 -2.66 -22.21
C LEU A 1 8.26 -1.17 -21.88
N GLN A 2 7.27 -0.44 -22.38
CA GLN A 2 7.15 1.01 -22.14
C GLN A 2 6.83 1.25 -20.67
N ARG A 3 7.81 1.77 -19.94
CA ARG A 3 7.73 2.10 -18.52
C ARG A 3 7.10 3.50 -18.41
N CYS A 4 5.77 3.59 -18.34
CA CYS A 4 5.14 4.87 -18.02
C CYS A 4 5.51 5.27 -16.58
N GLY A 5 5.69 6.58 -16.33
CA GLY A 5 6.12 7.09 -15.02
C GLY A 5 5.22 6.62 -13.86
N LYS A 6 3.93 6.42 -14.12
CA LYS A 6 2.96 5.84 -13.18
C LYS A 6 3.31 4.41 -12.79
N SER A 7 3.67 3.55 -13.74
CA SER A 7 4.07 2.15 -13.47
C SER A 7 5.39 2.08 -12.70
N CYS A 8 6.38 2.91 -13.05
CA CYS A 8 7.64 3.00 -12.30
C CYS A 8 7.42 3.46 -10.87
N ARG A 9 6.63 4.52 -10.67
CA ARG A 9 6.33 5.06 -9.35
C ARG A 9 5.58 4.04 -8.49
N LEU A 10 4.56 3.39 -9.05
CA LEU A 10 3.79 2.35 -8.36
C LEU A 10 4.67 1.15 -7.97
N ARG A 11 5.58 0.73 -8.87
CA ARG A 11 6.52 -0.35 -8.58
C ARG A 11 7.50 0.04 -7.48
N TRP A 12 8.00 1.28 -7.50
CA TRP A 12 8.87 1.78 -6.45
C TRP A 12 8.17 1.77 -5.09
N THR A 13 6.98 2.37 -4.99
CA THR A 13 6.25 2.50 -3.73
C THR A 13 5.83 1.16 -3.13
N ASN A 14 5.46 0.17 -3.95
CA ASN A 14 4.92 -1.10 -3.47
C ASN A 14 5.94 -2.23 -3.35
N TYR A 15 7.11 -2.12 -3.98
CA TYR A 15 8.04 -3.25 -4.06
C TYR A 15 9.52 -2.88 -3.94
N LEU A 16 9.97 -1.72 -4.42
CA LEU A 16 11.42 -1.42 -4.48
C LEU A 16 11.89 -0.46 -3.38
N ARG A 17 10.97 0.17 -2.65
CA ARG A 17 11.33 1.09 -1.58
C ARG A 17 12.02 0.31 -0.44
N PRO A 18 13.24 0.69 -0.04
CA PRO A 18 14.02 -0.07 0.94
C PRO A 18 13.40 -0.07 2.35
N ASP A 19 12.67 1.00 2.71
CA ASP A 19 11.98 1.09 4.01
C ASP A 19 10.70 0.27 4.07
N LEU A 20 10.27 -0.33 2.95
CA LEU A 20 9.07 -1.15 2.91
C LEU A 20 9.40 -2.52 3.53
N LYS A 21 8.70 -2.85 4.62
CA LYS A 21 8.83 -4.17 5.25
C LYS A 21 8.19 -5.24 4.36
N HIS A 22 8.98 -6.23 3.95
CA HIS A 22 8.56 -7.37 3.14
C HIS A 22 8.52 -8.64 4.00
N GLY A 23 7.69 -8.62 5.04
CA GLY A 23 7.54 -9.72 5.99
C GLY A 23 6.11 -9.78 6.53
N GLU A 24 5.83 -10.79 7.33
CA GLU A 24 4.53 -10.92 8.00
C GLU A 24 4.32 -9.76 8.99
N PHE A 25 3.06 -9.38 9.18
CA PHE A 25 2.71 -8.41 10.21
C PHE A 25 2.85 -9.06 11.58
N SER A 26 3.33 -8.28 12.55
CA SER A 26 3.18 -8.66 13.95
C SER A 26 1.70 -8.64 14.37
N GLU A 27 1.34 -9.40 15.40
CA GLU A 27 -0.03 -9.45 15.93
C GLU A 27 -0.57 -8.05 16.28
N ALA A 28 0.28 -7.18 16.82
CA ALA A 28 -0.06 -5.80 17.13
C ALA A 28 -0.34 -4.97 15.85
N GLU A 29 0.46 -5.15 14.80
CA GLU A 29 0.23 -4.50 13.50
C GLU A 29 -1.07 -5.00 12.87
N GLU A 30 -1.37 -6.29 12.94
CA GLU A 30 -2.63 -6.87 12.46
C GLU A 30 -3.85 -6.30 13.18
N GLN A 31 -3.83 -6.26 14.52
CA GLN A 31 -4.91 -5.68 15.31
C GLN A 31 -5.14 -4.20 14.98
N ALA A 32 -4.06 -3.45 14.77
CA ALA A 32 -4.14 -2.06 14.35
C ALA A 32 -4.76 -1.92 12.95
N ILE A 33 -4.38 -2.78 12.00
CA ILE A 33 -4.95 -2.82 10.64
C ILE A 33 -6.45 -3.08 10.70
N VAL A 34 -6.90 -4.08 11.45
CA VAL A 34 -8.34 -4.42 11.59
C VAL A 34 -9.11 -3.26 12.23
N LYS A 35 -8.56 -2.67 13.30
CA LYS A 35 -9.18 -1.53 13.99
C LYS A 35 -9.28 -0.30 13.09
N LEU A 36 -8.26 -0.01 12.30
CA LEU A 36 -8.28 1.13 11.38
C LEU A 36 -9.19 0.86 10.18
N HIS A 37 -9.27 -0.40 9.73
CA HIS A 37 -10.17 -0.81 8.66
C HIS A 37 -11.64 -0.60 9.02
N SER A 38 -12.04 -0.89 10.26
CA SER A 38 -13.42 -0.64 10.72
C SER A 38 -13.77 0.85 10.79
N VAL A 39 -12.79 1.72 11.03
CA VAL A 39 -12.98 3.18 11.12
C VAL A 39 -12.98 3.85 9.73
N VAL A 40 -12.10 3.43 8.82
CA VAL A 40 -11.84 4.13 7.55
C VAL A 40 -12.46 3.40 6.34
N GLY A 41 -12.72 2.10 6.46
CA GLY A 41 -13.21 1.23 5.38
C GLY A 41 -12.23 1.08 4.21
N ASN A 42 -12.70 0.58 3.07
CA ASN A 42 -11.89 0.36 1.86
C ASN A 42 -11.47 1.65 1.11
N ARG A 43 -11.67 2.83 1.71
CA ARG A 43 -11.43 4.14 1.07
C ARG A 43 -9.94 4.34 0.71
N GLN A 44 -9.05 3.80 1.54
CA GLN A 44 -7.59 3.85 1.37
C GLN A 44 -7.06 3.10 0.14
N PHE A 45 -7.66 1.98 -0.26
CA PHE A 45 -7.24 1.24 -1.46
C PHE A 45 -7.59 2.01 -2.76
N ASN A 46 -8.71 2.74 -2.76
CA ASN A 46 -9.17 3.48 -3.93
C ASN A 46 -8.39 4.78 -4.15
N ALA A 47 -7.93 5.45 -3.09
CA ALA A 47 -7.15 6.69 -3.21
C ALA A 47 -5.83 6.51 -3.99
N LEU A 48 -5.21 5.32 -3.93
CA LEU A 48 -4.00 5.02 -4.70
C LEU A 48 -4.28 4.66 -6.17
N ARG A 49 -5.53 4.34 -6.54
CA ARG A 49 -5.94 4.02 -7.91
C ARG A 49 -6.49 5.23 -8.68
N SER A 50 -7.00 6.24 -7.97
CA SER A 50 -7.78 7.35 -8.57
C SER A 50 -6.99 8.47 -9.23
N SER A 51 -5.65 8.49 -9.20
CA SER A 51 -4.87 9.40 -10.06
C SER A 51 -4.81 8.86 -11.49
N SER A 52 -5.94 8.85 -12.19
CA SER A 52 -6.03 8.69 -13.65
C SER A 52 -5.59 9.96 -14.34
#